data_AF-A0A437QB86-F1
#
_entry.id   AF-A0A437QB86-F1
#
_cell.length_a   1.000
_cell.length_b   1.000
_cell.length_c   1.000
_cell.angle_alpha   90.00
_cell.angle_beta   90.00
_cell.angle_gamma   90.00
#
_symmetry.space_group_name_H-M   'P 1'
#
loop_
_entity.id
_entity.type
_entity.pdbx_description
1 polymer ?
#
loop_
_entity_poly.entity_id
_entity_poly.type
_entity_poly.pdbx_seq_one_letter_code
_entity_poly.pdbx_strand_id
1 'polypeptide(L)' 'MNFLATIEPFLFWGGLIVFCVSLAMYVGRTKDMKSVLMFWQPTISFNAIEFKVNRAGLGLMILAVVMRFIVFFVA' A
#
# COMPACT_ATOMS: atom_id res chain seq x y z
N MET A 1 -8.43 22.04 -9.21
CA MET A 1 -7.39 21.26 -9.91
C MET A 1 -6.08 21.13 -9.14
N ASN A 2 -5.40 22.22 -8.75
CA ASN A 2 -4.03 22.13 -8.18
C ASN A 2 -3.89 21.28 -6.90
N PHE A 3 -4.80 21.40 -5.93
CA PHE A 3 -4.66 20.70 -4.65
C PHE A 3 -4.80 19.17 -4.75
N LEU A 4 -5.77 18.67 -5.52
CA LEU A 4 -5.97 17.24 -5.75
C LEU A 4 -4.78 16.61 -6.47
N ALA A 5 -4.24 17.30 -7.48
CA ALA A 5 -3.07 16.85 -8.21
C ALA A 5 -1.79 16.84 -7.35
N THR A 6 -1.70 17.73 -6.35
CA THR A 6 -0.59 17.74 -5.40
C THR A 6 -0.73 16.65 -4.33
N ILE A 7 -1.94 16.35 -3.85
CA ILE A 7 -2.17 15.36 -2.78
C ILE A 7 -2.02 13.91 -3.28
N GLU A 8 -2.45 13.62 -4.49
CA GLU A 8 -2.39 12.28 -5.08
C GLU A 8 -1.02 11.58 -4.91
N PRO A 9 0.12 12.20 -5.30
CA PRO A 9 1.42 11.56 -5.12
C PRO A 9 1.78 11.33 -3.65
N PHE A 10 1.38 12.21 -2.71
CA PHE A 10 1.62 11.97 -1.29
C PHE A 10 0.83 10.76 -0.77
N LEU A 11 -0.42 10.59 -1.22
CA LEU A 11 -1.22 9.42 -0.85
C LEU A 11 -0.69 8.14 -1.47
N PHE A 12 -0.23 8.18 -2.72
CA PHE A 12 0.36 7.03 -3.37
C PHE A 12 1.68 6.61 -2.71
N TRP A 13 2.64 7.52 -2.61
CA TRP A 13 3.94 7.24 -2.01
C TRP A 13 3.85 6.96 -0.51
N GLY A 14 2.99 7.69 0.20
CA GLY A 14 2.69 7.41 1.61
C GLY A 14 2.08 6.03 1.80
N GLY A 15 1.09 5.66 0.97
CA GLY A 15 0.49 4.33 0.97
C GLY A 15 1.49 3.23 0.66
N LEU A 16 2.39 3.45 -0.30
CA LEU A 16 3.46 2.51 -0.64
C LEU A 16 4.43 2.30 0.53
N ILE A 17 4.84 3.37 1.22
CA ILE A 17 5.70 3.26 2.41
C ILE A 17 5.00 2.43 3.49
N VAL A 18 3.74 2.74 3.79
CA VAL A 18 2.96 2.01 4.80
C VAL A 18 2.82 0.52 4.43
N PHE A 19 2.57 0.23 3.16
CA PHE A 19 2.53 -1.14 2.64
C PHE A 19 3.87 -1.86 2.81
N CYS A 20 4.99 -1.24 2.40
CA CYS A 20 6.33 -1.78 2.58
C CYS A 20 6.68 -2.02 4.05
N VAL A 21 6.25 -1.12 4.95
CA VAL A 21 6.42 -1.30 6.40
C VAL A 21 5.69 -2.56 6.88
N SER A 22 4.49 -2.84 6.37
CA SER A 22 3.78 -4.08 6.73
C SER A 22 4.51 -5.36 6.30
N LEU A 23 5.14 -5.34 5.13
CA LEU A 23 5.97 -6.43 4.65
C LEU A 23 7.25 -6.55 5.47
N ALA A 24 7.91 -5.43 5.79
CA ALA A 24 9.10 -5.41 6.63
C ALA A 24 8.81 -5.93 8.05
N MET A 25 7.65 -5.60 8.63
CA MET A 25 7.21 -6.16 9.92
C MET A 25 7.02 -7.68 9.85
N TYR A 26 6.34 -8.17 8.81
CA TYR A 26 6.18 -9.61 8.58
C TYR A 26 7.53 -10.32 8.48
N VAL A 27 8.40 -9.80 7.62
CA VAL A 27 9.77 -10.25 7.37
C VAL A 27 10.60 -10.28 8.66
N GLY A 28 10.55 -9.21 9.46
CA GLY A 28 11.28 -9.13 10.72
C GLY A 28 10.79 -10.16 11.74
N ARG A 29 9.50 -10.47 11.76
CA ARG A 29 8.90 -11.45 12.67
C ARG A 29 9.16 -12.90 12.24
N THR A 30 8.93 -13.22 10.96
CA THR A 30 8.96 -14.61 10.46
C THR A 30 10.31 -15.03 9.88
N LYS A 31 11.16 -14.06 9.53
CA LYS A 31 12.40 -14.27 8.74
C LYS A 31 12.14 -14.95 7.40
N ASP A 32 10.91 -14.93 6.90
CA ASP A 32 10.52 -15.56 5.65
C ASP A 32 10.47 -14.55 4.48
N MET A 33 11.62 -14.40 3.80
CA MET A 33 11.72 -13.50 2.64
C MET A 33 11.13 -14.14 1.39
N LYS A 34 11.09 -15.47 1.36
CA LYS A 34 10.60 -16.23 0.21
C LYS A 34 9.12 -15.92 0.02
N SER A 35 8.32 -15.86 1.08
CA SER A 35 6.90 -15.53 0.98
C SER A 35 6.63 -14.10 0.50
N VAL A 36 7.51 -13.14 0.82
CA VAL A 36 7.38 -11.78 0.27
C VAL A 36 7.74 -11.72 -1.21
N LEU A 37 8.78 -12.46 -1.63
CA LEU A 37 9.13 -12.58 -3.05
C LEU A 37 8.05 -13.33 -3.84
N MET A 38 7.45 -14.36 -3.24
CA MET A 38 6.36 -15.16 -3.80
C MET A 38 4.99 -14.60 -3.42
N PHE A 39 4.83 -13.26 -3.41
CA PHE A 39 3.59 -12.60 -3.00
C PHE A 39 2.34 -13.02 -3.81
N TRP A 40 2.54 -13.59 -5.00
CA TRP A 40 1.45 -14.14 -5.83
C TRP A 40 0.87 -15.44 -5.27
N GLN A 41 1.58 -16.11 -4.37
CA GLN A 41 1.09 -17.28 -3.65
C GLN A 41 0.52 -16.85 -2.30
N PRO A 42 -0.54 -17.51 -1.78
CA PRO A 42 -1.14 -17.19 -0.49
C PRO A 42 -0.30 -17.73 0.68
N THR A 43 1.01 -17.49 0.67
CA THR A 43 1.96 -18.00 1.68
C THR A 43 2.19 -17.02 2.83
N ILE A 44 1.90 -15.73 2.64
CA ILE A 44 2.08 -14.70 3.66
C ILE A 44 1.03 -14.86 4.76
N SER A 45 1.49 -15.06 6.00
CA SER A 45 0.65 -15.15 7.19
C SER A 45 0.81 -13.92 8.08
N PHE A 46 -0.02 -12.91 7.83
CA PHE A 46 -0.04 -11.68 8.63
C PHE A 46 -0.74 -11.87 9.97
N ASN A 47 -0.22 -11.21 11.01
CA ASN A 47 -0.99 -10.99 12.24
C ASN A 47 -1.99 -9.82 12.08
N ALA A 48 -2.81 -9.59 13.10
CA ALA A 48 -3.85 -8.56 13.04
C ALA A 48 -3.32 -7.12 12.82
N ILE A 49 -2.12 -6.80 13.33
CA ILE A 49 -1.52 -5.47 13.19
C ILE A 49 -0.93 -5.32 11.79
N GLU A 50 -0.11 -6.28 11.35
CA GLU A 50 0.49 -6.33 10.02
C GLU A 50 -0.58 -6.25 8.94
N PHE A 51 -1.68 -6.99 9.10
CA PHE A 51 -2.80 -6.97 8.17
C PHE A 51 -3.50 -5.62 8.10
N LYS A 52 -3.72 -4.96 9.24
CA LYS A 52 -4.32 -3.61 9.28
C LYS A 52 -3.42 -2.58 8.60
N VAL A 53 -2.11 -2.63 8.85
CA VAL A 53 -1.14 -1.72 8.21
C VAL A 53 -1.06 -1.98 6.71
N ASN A 54 -1.01 -3.25 6.29
CA ASN A 54 -1.06 -3.63 4.89
C ASN A 54 -2.33 -3.08 4.19
N ARG A 55 -3.50 -3.26 4.82
CA ARG A 55 -4.78 -2.76 4.28
C ARG A 55 -4.84 -1.24 4.23
N ALA A 56 -4.29 -0.55 5.22
CA ALA A 56 -4.21 0.91 5.23
C ALA A 56 -3.32 1.41 4.08
N GLY A 57 -2.13 0.84 3.90
CA GLY A 57 -1.22 1.20 2.80
C GLY A 57 -1.86 0.98 1.43
N LEU A 58 -2.44 -0.21 1.19
CA LEU A 58 -3.17 -0.52 -0.04
C LEU A 58 -4.37 0.40 -0.24
N GLY A 59 -5.12 0.71 0.82
CA GLY A 59 -6.26 1.62 0.77
C GLY A 59 -5.86 3.03 0.33
N LEU A 60 -4.76 3.55 0.87
CA LEU A 60 -4.21 4.86 0.47
C LEU A 60 -3.80 4.89 -1.00
N MET A 61 -3.14 3.82 -1.48
CA MET A 61 -2.76 3.70 -2.90
C MET A 61 -3.98 3.63 -3.82
N ILE A 62 -5.01 2.86 -3.46
CA ILE A 62 -6.26 2.77 -4.23
C ILE A 62 -6.94 4.14 -4.28
N LEU A 63 -7.02 4.86 -3.16
CA LEU A 63 -7.57 6.22 -3.12
C LEU A 63 -6.81 7.19 -4.03
N ALA A 64 -5.48 7.12 -4.03
CA ALA A 64 -4.64 7.91 -4.94
C ALA A 64 -4.99 7.65 -6.41
N VAL A 65 -5.10 6.38 -6.80
CA VAL A 65 -5.49 5.97 -8.16
C VAL A 65 -6.90 6.48 -8.50
N VAL A 66 -7.88 6.33 -7.61
CA VAL A 66 -9.24 6.83 -7.84
C VAL A 66 -9.25 8.35 -8.05
N MET A 67 -8.49 9.12 -7.27
CA MET A 67 -8.38 10.56 -7.53
C MET A 67 -7.69 10.87 -8.84
N ARG A 68 -6.69 10.08 -9.24
CA ARG A 68 -6.05 10.23 -10.55
C ARG A 68 -7.06 10.08 -11.69
N PHE A 69 -7.94 9.08 -11.59
CA PHE A 69 -9.04 8.90 -12.51
C PHE A 69 -9.99 10.11 -12.51
N ILE A 70 -10.42 10.59 -11.34
CA ILE A 70 -11.31 11.77 -11.24
C ILE A 70 -10.67 12.99 -11.89
N VAL A 71 -9.40 13.27 -11.58
CA VAL A 71 -8.68 14.40 -12.19
C VAL A 71 -8.57 14.23 -13.69
N PHE A 72 -8.32 13.03 -14.22
CA PHE A 72 -8.19 12.81 -15.65
C PHE A 72 -9.52 12.93 -16.42
N PHE A 73 -10.65 12.51 -15.84
CA PHE A 73 -11.95 12.50 -16.52
C PHE A 73 -12.78 13.77 -16.31
N VAL A 74 -12.52 14.53 -15.25
CA VAL A 74 -13.27 15.75 -14.88
C VAL A 74 -12.50 17.03 -15.24
N ALA A 75 -11.18 16.95 -15.47
CA ALA A 75 -10.37 18.06 -15.99
C ALA A 75 -10.32 18.06 -17.51
#